data_AF-A0A4R7B5N5-F1
#
_entry.id   AF-A0A4R7B5N5-F1
#
_cell.length_a   1.000
_cell.length_b   1.000
_cell.length_c   1.000
_cell.angle_alpha   90.00
_cell.angle_beta   90.00
_cell.angle_gamma   90.00
#
_symmetry.space_group_name_H-M   'P 1'
#
loop_
_entity.id
_entity.type
_entity.pdbx_description
1 polymer ?
#
loop_
_entity_poly.entity_id
_entity_poly.type
_entity_poly.pdbx_seq_one_letter_code
_entity_poly.pdbx_strand_id
1 'polypeptide(L)' 'MHKWLEAVTGDDNQTLEPSYCWGAVFALAGLGLQIYCSVTGKAFDLQGYGIGAGALLAGLGLGKKLGSGQ' A
#
# COMPACT_ATOMS: atom_id res chain seq x y z
N MET A 1 20.40 -7.91 10.35
CA MET A 1 19.36 -8.50 9.46
C MET A 1 17.92 -8.29 9.97
N HIS A 2 17.68 -7.68 11.14
CA HIS A 2 16.31 -7.58 11.71
C HIS A 2 15.43 -6.41 11.21
N LYS A 3 16.01 -5.33 10.67
CA LYS A 3 15.24 -4.13 10.28
C LYS A 3 14.23 -4.34 9.13
N TRP A 4 14.47 -5.33 8.28
CA TRP A 4 13.58 -5.60 7.14
C TRP A 4 12.34 -6.38 7.53
N LEU A 5 12.42 -7.21 8.58
CA LEU A 5 11.28 -7.96 9.08
C LEU A 5 10.29 -7.03 9.78
N GLU A 6 10.79 -6.12 10.62
CA GLU A 6 10.02 -5.10 11.35
C GLU A 6 9.17 -4.24 10.40
N ALA A 7 9.70 -3.94 9.21
CA ALA A 7 9.01 -3.16 8.19
C ALA A 7 7.77 -3.86 7.58
N VAL A 8 7.66 -5.19 7.71
CA VAL A 8 6.55 -5.98 7.16
C VAL A 8 5.66 -6.58 8.24
N THR A 9 6.18 -6.74 9.46
CA THR A 9 5.48 -7.38 10.58
C THR A 9 5.08 -6.46 11.73
N GLY A 10 5.44 -5.18 11.68
CA GLY A 10 5.20 -4.26 12.81
C GLY A 10 6.03 -4.60 14.06
N ASP A 11 5.57 -4.16 15.23
CA ASP A 11 6.32 -4.19 16.51
C ASP A 11 6.73 -5.60 16.97
N ASP A 12 5.96 -6.64 16.64
CA ASP A 12 6.18 -7.98 17.18
C ASP A 12 7.14 -8.85 16.34
N ASN A 13 7.61 -8.35 15.20
CA ASN A 13 8.53 -9.04 14.29
C ASN A 13 8.05 -10.45 13.81
N GLN A 14 6.77 -10.79 14.03
CA GLN A 14 6.17 -12.11 13.77
C GLN A 14 4.90 -12.05 12.92
N THR A 15 4.09 -11.01 13.05
CA THR A 15 2.77 -10.94 12.40
C THR A 15 2.85 -10.10 11.15
N LEU A 16 2.86 -10.70 9.95
CA LEU A 16 2.78 -9.94 8.70
C LEU A 16 1.54 -9.05 8.72
N GLU A 17 1.75 -7.73 8.75
CA GLU A 17 0.66 -6.79 8.78
C GLU A 17 0.17 -6.57 7.35
N PRO A 18 -1.08 -6.99 7.01
CA PRO A 18 -1.58 -6.90 5.64
C PRO A 18 -1.57 -5.47 5.09
N SER A 19 -1.64 -4.47 5.97
CA SER A 19 -1.52 -3.04 5.70
C SER A 19 -0.17 -2.68 5.05
N TYR A 20 0.95 -3.17 5.57
CA TYR A 20 2.28 -2.89 5.01
C TYR A 20 2.50 -3.65 3.69
N CYS A 21 2.04 -4.90 3.60
CA CYS A 21 2.07 -5.66 2.34
C CYS A 21 1.26 -4.96 1.24
N TRP A 22 0.04 -4.51 1.56
CA TRP A 22 -0.76 -3.75 0.60
C TRP A 22 -0.14 -2.40 0.26
N GLY A 23 0.45 -1.70 1.23
CA GLY A 23 1.18 -0.45 0.98
C GLY A 23 2.31 -0.63 -0.03
N ALA A 24 3.08 -1.71 0.07
CA ALA A 24 4.13 -2.05 -0.90
C ALA A 24 3.56 -2.36 -2.29
N VAL A 25 2.44 -3.09 -2.37
CA VAL A 25 1.75 -3.38 -3.64
C VAL A 25 1.25 -2.09 -4.31
N PHE A 26 0.66 -1.17 -3.53
CA PHE A 26 0.28 0.15 -4.06
C PHE A 26 1.51 0.90 -4.55
N ALA A 27 2.58 1.02 -3.76
CA ALA A 27 3.80 1.70 -4.20
C ALA A 27 4.35 1.15 -5.54
N LEU A 28 4.38 -0.18 -5.71
CA LEU A 28 4.79 -0.80 -6.97
C LEU A 28 3.83 -0.50 -8.12
N ALA A 29 2.52 -0.53 -7.88
CA ALA A 29 1.51 -0.17 -8.87
C ALA A 29 1.62 1.31 -9.31
N GLY A 30 1.90 2.21 -8.37
CA GLY A 30 2.13 3.63 -8.64
C GLY A 30 3.38 3.87 -9.50
N LEU A 31 4.49 3.21 -9.15
CA LEU A 31 5.71 3.25 -9.96
C LEU A 31 5.50 2.68 -11.37
N GLY A 32 4.81 1.55 -11.49
CA GLY A 32 4.48 0.94 -12.78
C GLY A 32 3.61 1.87 -13.64
N LEU A 33 2.61 2.51 -13.03
CA LEU A 33 1.74 3.46 -13.71
C LEU A 33 2.51 4.73 -14.14
N GLN A 34 3.44 5.21 -13.32
CA GLN A 34 4.31 6.34 -13.67
C GLN A 34 5.22 6.02 -14.86
N ILE A 35 5.82 4.82 -14.89
CA ILE A 35 6.63 4.36 -16.04
C ILE A 35 5.75 4.25 -17.28
N TYR A 36 4.57 3.65 -17.18
CA TYR A 36 3.62 3.53 -18.28
C TYR A 36 3.21 4.90 -18.84
N CYS A 37 2.85 5.85 -17.98
CA CYS A 37 2.51 7.22 -18.37
C CYS A 37 3.69 7.89 -19.09
N SER A 38 4.91 7.72 -18.57
CA SER A 38 6.14 8.26 -19.17
C SER A 38 6.41 7.68 -20.57
N VAL A 39 6.20 6.37 -20.76
CA VAL A 39 6.40 5.69 -22.06
C VAL A 39 5.30 6.04 -23.06
N THR A 40 4.07 6.24 -22.60
CA THR A 40 2.90 6.52 -23.45
C THR A 40 2.65 8.02 -23.68
N GLY A 41 3.49 8.90 -23.12
CA GLY A 41 3.34 10.35 -23.23
C GLY A 41 2.11 10.91 -22.49
N LYS A 42 1.54 10.15 -21.56
CA LYS A 42 0.40 10.58 -20.74
C LYS A 42 0.90 11.22 -19.45
N ALA A 43 0.21 12.25 -18.97
CA ALA A 43 0.48 12.80 -17.65
C ALA A 43 0.12 11.78 -16.56
N PHE A 44 1.03 11.55 -15.62
CA PHE A 44 0.74 10.75 -14.43
C PHE A 44 0.00 11.61 -13.40
N ASP A 45 -1.27 11.29 -13.14
CA ASP A 45 -2.03 11.94 -12.08
C ASP A 45 -1.70 11.32 -10.72
N LEU A 46 -0.67 11.86 -10.08
CA LEU A 46 -0.20 11.43 -8.77
C LEU A 46 -1.22 11.72 -7.67
N GLN A 47 -2.04 12.77 -7.85
CA GLN A 47 -3.00 13.20 -6.84
C GLN A 47 -4.25 12.30 -6.85
N GLY A 48 -4.82 12.03 -8.03
CA GLY A 48 -5.90 11.06 -8.18
C GLY A 48 -5.48 9.65 -7.78
N TYR A 49 -4.26 9.25 -8.15
CA TYR A 49 -3.68 7.99 -7.72
C TYR A 49 -3.53 7.92 -6.19
N GLY A 50 -2.98 8.97 -5.55
CA GLY A 50 -2.78 9.03 -4.11
C GLY A 50 -4.09 9.01 -3.30
N ILE A 51 -5.12 9.72 -3.79
CA ILE A 51 -6.46 9.69 -3.18
C ILE A 51 -7.06 8.28 -3.30
N GLY A 52 -6.98 7.66 -4.48
CA GLY A 52 -7.51 6.31 -4.69
C GLY A 52 -6.80 5.24 -3.86
N ALA A 53 -5.46 5.24 -3.88
CA ALA A 53 -4.64 4.32 -3.10
C ALA A 53 -4.84 4.53 -1.59
N GLY A 54 -4.90 5.78 -1.14
CA GLY A 54 -5.17 6.14 0.26
C GLY A 54 -6.55 5.70 0.73
N ALA A 55 -7.60 5.90 -0.08
CA ALA A 55 -8.95 5.44 0.23
C ALA A 55 -9.04 3.91 0.35
N LEU A 56 -8.34 3.19 -0.54
CA LEU A 56 -8.33 1.74 -0.53
C LEU A 56 -7.56 1.18 0.68
N LEU A 57 -6.40 1.76 1.02
CA LEU A 57 -5.65 1.41 2.23
C LEU A 57 -6.43 1.74 3.53
N ALA A 58 -7.09 2.90 3.57
CA ALA A 58 -7.93 3.28 4.71
C ALA A 58 -9.13 2.34 4.87
N GLY A 59 -9.78 1.95 3.76
CA GLY A 59 -10.85 0.97 3.74
C GLY A 59 -10.39 -0.41 4.20
N LEU A 60 -9.19 -0.83 3.82
CA LEU A 60 -8.59 -2.09 4.25
C LEU A 60 -8.28 -2.10 5.75
N GLY A 61 -7.77 -0.98 6.29
CA GLY A 61 -7.55 -0.78 7.72
C GLY A 61 -8.86 -0.78 8.54
N LEU A 62 -9.89 -0.10 8.05
CA LEU A 62 -11.23 -0.09 8.67
C LEU A 62 -11.89 -1.47 8.62
N GLY A 63 -11.79 -2.17 7.48
CA GLY A 63 -12.30 -3.53 7.32
C GLY A 63 -11.64 -4.52 8.29
N LYS A 64 -10.32 -4.42 8.48
CA LYS A 64 -9.59 -5.22 9.48
C LYS A 64 -10.11 -4.95 10.89
N LYS A 65 -10.33 -3.68 11.26
CA LYS A 65 -10.83 -3.28 12.59
C LYS A 65 -12.26 -3.73 12.86
N LEU A 66 -13.13 -3.70 11.85
CA LEU A 66 -14.52 -4.18 11.95
C LEU A 66 -14.60 -5.72 11.96
N GLY A 67 -13.75 -6.40 11.19
CA GLY A 67 -13.70 -7.87 11.15
C GLY A 67 -13.13 -8.51 12.42
N SER A 68 -12.24 -7.83 13.14
CA SER A 68 -11.72 -8.28 14.45
C SER A 68 -12.72 -8.15 15.61
N GLY A 69 -13.94 -7.66 15.35
CA GLY A 69 -15.03 -7.56 16.32
C GLY A 69 -16.10 -8.66 16.22
N GLN A 70 -15.91 -9.67 15.36
CA GLN A 70 -16.75 -10.88 15.29
C GLN A 70 -16.04 -12.11 15.86
#